data_AF-B7FMN4-F1
#
_entry.id   AF-B7FMN4-F1
#
_cell.length_a   1.000
_cell.length_b   1.000
_cell.length_c   1.000
_cell.angle_alpha   90.00
_cell.angle_beta   90.00
_cell.angle_gamma   90.00
#
_symmetry.space_group_name_H-M   'P 1'
#
loop_
_entity.id
_entity.type
_entity.pdbx_description
1 polymer ?
#
loop_
_entity_poly.entity_id
_entity_poly.type
_entity_poly.pdbx_seq_one_letter_code
_entity_poly.pdbx_strand_id
1 'polypeptide(L)'
;MSLFWIVIRQLAQIEAMAASKKVITREEWEKKLNNVKIRKEDMNKLVMNFLVTEGFVDAAEKFRKESGTEPDIDLATITDRMAVKKAVQSGNVEDAIEKVNDLNPEILDTNPQLFFHLQQQRLIELIRNGKIEEALEFAQEELAPRGEENQSFLEELERTVALLAFEDVSNCPVGELLDISQRLKQQVR
;
A
#
# COMPACT_ATOMS: atom_id res chain seq x y z
N MET A 1 -24.71 -12.67 -44.60
CA MET A 1 -25.34 -13.29 -43.41
C MET A 1 -25.60 -12.19 -42.40
N SER A 2 -26.86 -12.01 -42.00
CA SER A 2 -27.36 -10.77 -41.40
C SER A 2 -26.84 -10.55 -39.97
N LEU A 3 -26.17 -9.41 -39.75
CA LEU A 3 -25.77 -8.86 -38.44
C LEU A 3 -26.94 -8.81 -37.44
N PHE A 4 -28.17 -8.77 -37.95
CA PHE A 4 -29.41 -8.81 -37.18
C PHE A 4 -29.52 -10.04 -36.27
N TRP A 5 -29.14 -11.23 -36.75
CA TRP A 5 -29.21 -12.46 -35.95
C TRP A 5 -28.13 -12.54 -34.87
N ILE A 6 -27.01 -11.82 -35.05
CA ILE A 6 -25.93 -11.73 -34.06
C ILE A 6 -26.38 -10.86 -32.88
N VAL A 7 -26.99 -9.70 -33.16
CA VAL A 7 -27.52 -8.80 -32.13
C VAL A 7 -28.61 -9.48 -31.31
N ILE A 8 -29.52 -10.22 -31.94
CA ILE A 8 -30.58 -10.97 -31.24
C ILE A 8 -29.97 -12.05 -30.32
N ARG A 9 -28.97 -12.79 -30.79
CA ARG A 9 -28.27 -13.77 -29.93
C ARG A 9 -27.55 -13.12 -28.75
N GLN A 10 -26.93 -11.96 -28.97
CA GLN A 10 -26.20 -11.23 -27.94
C GLN A 10 -27.13 -10.65 -26.88
N LEU A 11 -28.29 -10.12 -27.28
CA LEU A 11 -29.34 -9.68 -26.35
C LEU A 11 -29.89 -10.86 -25.53
N ALA A 12 -30.15 -12.00 -26.17
CA ALA A 12 -30.59 -13.21 -25.46
C ALA A 12 -29.53 -13.75 -24.48
N GLN A 13 -28.24 -13.64 -24.82
CA GLN A 13 -27.13 -13.99 -23.93
C GLN A 13 -27.04 -13.05 -22.73
N ILE A 14 -27.24 -11.74 -22.93
CA ILE A 14 -27.25 -10.74 -21.86
C ILE A 14 -28.45 -10.97 -20.92
N GLU A 15 -29.63 -11.27 -21.46
CA GLU A 15 -30.82 -11.63 -20.66
C GLU A 15 -30.60 -12.93 -19.87
N ALA A 16 -30.00 -13.96 -20.49
CA ALA A 16 -29.66 -15.20 -19.81
C ALA A 16 -28.62 -15.00 -18.69
N MET A 17 -27.62 -14.13 -18.90
CA MET A 17 -26.64 -13.75 -17.88
C MET A 17 -27.26 -12.92 -16.75
N ALA A 18 -28.22 -12.05 -17.06
CA ALA A 18 -28.98 -11.29 -16.07
C ALA A 18 -29.90 -12.19 -15.23
N ALA A 19 -30.54 -13.18 -15.85
CA ALA A 19 -31.34 -14.21 -15.18
C ALA A 19 -30.48 -15.20 -14.35
N SER A 20 -29.17 -15.28 -14.61
CA SER A 20 -28.21 -16.10 -13.88
C SER A 20 -27.68 -15.43 -12.60
N LYS A 21 -28.09 -14.19 -12.30
CA LYS A 21 -27.78 -13.57 -11.01
C LYS A 21 -28.55 -14.31 -9.91
N LYS A 22 -27.82 -15.04 -9.06
CA LYS A 22 -28.39 -15.63 -7.84
C LYS A 22 -28.93 -14.52 -6.95
N VAL A 23 -30.23 -14.27 -7.01
CA VAL A 23 -30.92 -13.39 -6.08
C VAL A 23 -31.16 -14.20 -4.80
N ILE A 24 -30.50 -13.81 -3.71
CA ILE A 24 -30.67 -14.41 -2.39
C ILE A 24 -31.57 -13.46 -1.60
N THR A 25 -32.68 -13.94 -1.06
CA THR A 25 -33.55 -13.11 -0.23
C THR A 25 -32.89 -12.84 1.12
N ARG A 26 -33.36 -11.82 1.84
CA ARG A 26 -32.84 -11.50 3.19
C ARG A 26 -32.98 -12.70 4.14
N GLU A 27 -34.12 -13.38 4.13
CA GLU A 27 -34.35 -14.54 5.00
C GLU A 27 -33.40 -15.69 4.67
N GLU A 28 -33.15 -15.94 3.37
CA GLU A 28 -32.19 -16.96 2.93
C GLU A 28 -30.75 -16.60 3.30
N TRP A 29 -30.38 -15.31 3.23
CA TRP A 29 -29.08 -14.82 3.65
C TRP A 29 -28.88 -14.99 5.15
N GLU A 30 -29.84 -14.56 5.98
CA GLU A 30 -29.81 -14.69 7.43
C GLU A 30 -29.72 -16.16 7.85
N LYS A 31 -30.48 -17.05 7.18
CA LYS A 31 -30.39 -18.50 7.40
C LYS A 31 -29.00 -19.06 7.05
N LYS A 32 -28.40 -18.63 5.93
CA LYS A 32 -27.05 -19.05 5.54
C LYS A 32 -26.02 -18.55 6.53
N LEU A 33 -26.10 -17.28 6.93
CA LEU A 33 -25.20 -16.64 7.89
C LEU A 33 -25.22 -17.36 9.23
N ASN A 34 -26.42 -17.66 9.77
CA ASN A 34 -26.57 -18.39 11.03
C ASN A 34 -26.01 -19.82 10.99
N ASN A 35 -25.93 -20.43 9.80
CA ASN A 35 -25.33 -21.75 9.62
C ASN A 35 -23.80 -21.70 9.51
N VAL A 36 -23.19 -20.53 9.30
CA VAL A 36 -21.73 -20.39 9.27
C VAL A 36 -21.19 -20.49 10.69
N LYS A 37 -20.44 -21.56 10.97
CA LYS A 37 -19.76 -21.74 12.25
C LYS A 37 -18.37 -21.11 12.17
N ILE A 38 -18.20 -19.96 12.81
CA ILE A 38 -16.89 -19.33 13.00
C ILE A 38 -16.36 -19.78 14.36
N ARG A 39 -15.15 -20.34 14.37
CA ARG A 39 -14.49 -20.72 15.63
C ARG A 39 -13.93 -19.48 16.31
N LYS A 40 -14.06 -19.41 17.63
CA LYS A 40 -13.55 -18.27 18.40
C LYS A 40 -12.03 -18.13 18.25
N GLU A 41 -11.33 -19.26 18.12
CA GLU A 41 -9.88 -19.31 17.94
C GLU A 41 -9.44 -18.65 16.63
N ASP A 42 -10.19 -18.87 15.54
CA ASP A 42 -9.88 -18.27 14.23
C ASP A 42 -10.10 -16.75 14.27
N MET A 43 -11.17 -16.31 14.93
CA MET A 43 -11.42 -14.88 15.14
C MET A 43 -10.35 -14.24 16.03
N ASN A 44 -9.93 -14.92 17.11
CA ASN A 44 -8.90 -14.41 17.99
C ASN A 44 -7.55 -14.29 17.26
N LYS A 45 -7.20 -15.26 16.42
CA LYS A 45 -6.00 -15.18 15.57
C LYS A 45 -6.05 -13.99 14.62
N LEU A 46 -7.20 -13.74 14.00
CA LEU A 46 -7.38 -12.60 13.12
C LEU A 46 -7.20 -11.27 13.87
N VAL A 47 -7.81 -11.14 15.05
CA VAL A 47 -7.66 -9.95 15.91
C VAL A 47 -6.21 -9.79 16.35
N MET A 48 -5.56 -10.86 16.79
CA MET A 48 -4.15 -10.82 17.19
C MET A 48 -3.25 -10.37 16.03
N ASN A 49 -3.43 -10.96 14.85
CA ASN A 49 -2.68 -10.59 13.65
C ASN A 49 -2.88 -9.11 13.29
N PHE A 50 -4.10 -8.60 13.39
CA PHE A 50 -4.38 -7.17 13.17
C PHE A 50 -3.64 -6.28 14.17
N LEU A 51 -3.75 -6.56 15.47
CA LEU A 51 -3.09 -5.77 16.52
C LEU A 51 -1.57 -5.75 16.34
N VAL A 52 -1.00 -6.89 15.97
CA VAL A 52 0.42 -7.05 15.71
C VAL A 52 0.84 -6.30 14.44
N THR A 53 0.08 -6.42 13.35
CA THR A 53 0.37 -5.80 12.05
C THR A 53 0.29 -4.28 12.11
N GLU A 54 -0.73 -3.74 12.80
CA GLU A 54 -0.89 -2.29 12.98
C GLU A 54 -0.01 -1.70 14.08
N GLY A 55 0.66 -2.55 14.86
CA GLY A 55 1.61 -2.15 15.87
C GLY A 55 1.00 -1.70 17.20
N PHE A 56 -0.21 -2.15 17.50
CA PHE A 56 -0.88 -1.92 18.78
C PHE A 56 -0.33 -2.85 19.87
N VAL A 57 0.92 -2.67 20.27
CA VAL A 57 1.66 -3.56 21.20
C VAL A 57 0.91 -3.76 22.52
N ASP A 58 0.49 -2.66 23.17
CA ASP A 58 -0.24 -2.73 24.44
C ASP A 58 -1.56 -3.49 24.34
N ALA A 59 -2.26 -3.34 23.21
CA ALA A 59 -3.52 -4.04 22.95
C ALA A 59 -3.26 -5.52 22.65
N ALA A 60 -2.23 -5.83 21.86
CA ALA A 60 -1.81 -7.20 21.58
C ALA A 60 -1.42 -7.94 22.88
N GLU A 61 -0.69 -7.30 23.79
CA GLU A 61 -0.34 -7.90 25.09
C GLU A 61 -1.56 -8.19 25.96
N LYS A 62 -2.48 -7.23 26.08
CA LYS A 62 -3.71 -7.42 26.85
C LYS A 62 -4.59 -8.50 26.22
N PHE A 63 -4.72 -8.47 24.90
CA PHE A 63 -5.48 -9.45 24.14
C PHE A 63 -4.89 -10.85 24.27
N ARG A 64 -3.56 -11.00 24.27
CA ARG A 64 -2.87 -12.27 24.54
C ARG A 64 -3.24 -12.82 25.92
N LYS A 65 -3.15 -11.98 26.96
CA LYS A 65 -3.46 -12.38 28.35
C LYS A 65 -4.91 -12.84 28.52
N GLU A 66 -5.85 -12.19 27.83
CA GLU A 66 -7.28 -12.51 27.92
C GLU A 66 -7.71 -13.69 27.04
N SER A 67 -7.18 -13.77 25.82
CA SER A 67 -7.60 -14.76 24.82
C SER A 67 -6.74 -16.03 24.81
N GLY A 68 -5.56 -16.01 25.43
CA GLY A 68 -4.56 -17.08 25.34
C GLY A 68 -3.97 -17.27 23.93
N THR A 69 -4.21 -16.33 23.01
CA THR A 69 -3.72 -16.40 21.63
C THR A 69 -2.32 -15.81 21.57
N GLU A 70 -1.34 -16.58 21.16
CA GLU A 70 0.03 -16.10 20.98
C GLU A 70 0.20 -15.41 19.61
N PRO A 71 1.03 -14.35 19.52
CA PRO A 71 1.38 -13.72 18.26
C PRO A 71 2.41 -14.56 17.48
N ASP A 72 2.37 -14.50 16.14
CA ASP A 72 3.30 -15.21 15.27
C ASP A 72 4.71 -14.57 15.24
N ILE A 73 4.81 -13.29 15.61
CA ILE A 73 6.06 -12.54 15.68
C ILE A 73 6.26 -11.99 17.09
N ASP A 74 7.52 -11.81 17.47
CA ASP A 74 7.88 -11.22 18.76
C ASP A 74 7.39 -9.76 18.83
N LEU A 75 6.63 -9.45 19.89
CA LEU A 75 6.09 -8.12 20.12
C LEU A 75 7.19 -7.06 20.24
N ALA A 76 8.40 -7.43 20.65
CA ALA A 76 9.53 -6.52 20.70
C ALA A 76 9.89 -5.94 19.32
N THR A 77 9.89 -6.79 18.28
CA THR A 77 10.25 -6.40 16.89
C THR A 77 9.20 -5.50 16.22
N ILE A 78 7.99 -5.44 16.78
CA ILE A 78 6.92 -4.56 16.29
C ILE A 78 7.32 -3.10 16.48
N THR A 79 7.94 -2.76 17.60
CA THR A 79 8.31 -1.38 17.95
C THR A 79 9.22 -0.77 16.90
N ASP A 80 10.21 -1.55 16.45
CA ASP A 80 11.19 -1.11 15.45
C ASP A 80 10.54 -0.91 14.08
N ARG A 81 9.68 -1.86 13.65
CA ARG A 81 8.90 -1.71 12.41
C ARG A 81 7.98 -0.49 12.47
N MET A 82 7.39 -0.21 13.62
CA MET A 82 6.56 0.97 13.82
C MET A 82 7.37 2.27 13.81
N ALA A 83 8.61 2.25 14.29
CA ALA A 83 9.52 3.39 14.20
C ALA A 83 9.85 3.72 12.74
N VAL A 84 10.15 2.70 11.92
CA VAL A 84 10.31 2.86 10.45
C VAL A 84 9.04 3.45 9.84
N LYS A 85 7.88 2.84 10.11
CA LYS A 85 6.57 3.29 9.57
C LYS A 85 6.30 4.76 9.91
N LYS A 86 6.61 5.16 11.14
CA LYS A 86 6.45 6.54 11.62
C LYS A 86 7.42 7.51 10.94
N ALA A 87 8.69 7.12 10.75
CA ALA A 87 9.68 7.94 10.05
C ALA A 87 9.21 8.26 8.61
N VAL A 88 8.78 7.24 7.86
CA VAL A 88 8.20 7.40 6.52
C VAL A 88 6.97 8.32 6.54
N GLN A 89 6.03 8.11 7.47
CA GLN A 89 4.82 8.94 7.59
C GLN A 89 5.11 10.40 7.92
N SER A 90 6.15 10.66 8.70
CA SER A 90 6.56 12.01 9.06
C SER A 90 7.27 12.76 7.92
N GLY A 91 7.65 12.06 6.85
CA GLY A 91 8.46 12.61 5.76
C GLY A 91 9.96 12.66 6.09
N ASN A 92 10.39 12.03 7.18
CA ASN A 92 11.81 11.87 7.51
C ASN A 92 12.32 10.55 6.91
N VAL A 93 12.61 10.60 5.61
CA VAL A 93 12.95 9.39 4.84
C VAL A 93 14.38 8.93 5.14
N GLU A 94 15.29 9.85 5.44
CA GLU A 94 16.65 9.52 5.87
C GLU A 94 16.66 8.69 7.17
N ASP A 95 15.89 9.12 8.19
CA ASP A 95 15.73 8.34 9.42
C ASP A 95 15.04 7.00 9.16
N ALA A 96 14.12 6.93 8.19
CA ALA A 96 13.49 5.67 7.80
C ALA A 96 14.52 4.70 7.19
N ILE A 97 15.40 5.18 6.30
CA ILE A 97 16.45 4.37 5.66
C ILE A 97 17.43 3.84 6.71
N GLU A 98 17.88 4.70 7.64
CA GLU A 98 18.79 4.29 8.72
C GLU A 98 18.15 3.18 9.57
N LYS A 99 16.92 3.38 10.04
CA LYS A 99 16.19 2.38 10.84
C LYS A 99 15.93 1.07 10.10
N VAL A 100 15.68 1.13 8.79
CA VAL A 100 15.49 -0.06 7.95
C VAL A 100 16.78 -0.87 7.88
N ASN A 101 17.93 -0.20 7.70
CA ASN A 101 19.24 -0.86 7.68
C ASN A 101 19.64 -1.39 9.06
N ASP A 102 19.32 -0.69 10.15
CA ASP A 102 19.55 -1.17 11.52
C ASP A 102 18.76 -2.46 11.81
N LEU A 103 17.54 -2.56 11.28
CA LEU A 103 16.68 -3.72 11.42
C LEU A 103 17.13 -4.90 10.57
N ASN A 104 17.48 -4.64 9.32
CA ASN A 104 17.97 -5.65 8.40
C ASN A 104 18.93 -5.00 7.39
N PRO A 105 20.26 -5.11 7.59
CA PRO A 105 21.25 -4.45 6.75
C PRO A 105 21.17 -4.83 5.27
N GLU A 106 20.62 -6.00 4.94
CA GLU A 106 20.57 -6.52 3.57
C GLU A 106 19.23 -6.24 2.87
N ILE A 107 18.23 -5.67 3.56
CA ILE A 107 16.87 -5.53 3.01
C ILE A 107 16.81 -4.58 1.81
N LEU A 108 17.63 -3.53 1.82
CA LEU A 108 17.67 -2.55 0.74
C LEU A 108 18.43 -3.08 -0.48
N ASP A 109 19.43 -3.93 -0.26
CA ASP A 109 20.19 -4.59 -1.31
C ASP A 109 19.38 -5.72 -1.97
N THR A 110 18.62 -6.46 -1.16
CA THR A 110 17.79 -7.59 -1.62
C THR A 110 16.44 -7.17 -2.19
N ASN A 111 16.00 -5.94 -1.93
CA ASN A 111 14.75 -5.38 -2.44
C ASN A 111 14.96 -4.00 -3.10
N PRO A 112 15.41 -3.99 -4.37
CA PRO A 112 15.62 -2.75 -5.14
C PRO A 112 14.35 -1.89 -5.29
N GLN A 113 13.18 -2.52 -5.26
CA GLN A 113 11.90 -1.82 -5.35
C GLN A 113 11.60 -1.02 -4.08
N LEU A 114 11.81 -1.61 -2.90
CA LEU A 114 11.68 -0.89 -1.63
C LEU A 114 12.64 0.30 -1.57
N PHE A 115 13.90 0.07 -1.95
CA PHE A 115 14.90 1.13 -1.99
C PHE A 115 14.49 2.25 -2.94
N PHE A 116 14.04 1.93 -4.16
CA PHE A 116 13.58 2.92 -5.13
C PHE A 116 12.43 3.77 -4.57
N HIS A 117 11.39 3.16 -3.99
CA HIS A 117 10.26 3.91 -3.45
C HIS A 117 10.63 4.80 -2.25
N LEU A 118 11.57 4.36 -1.40
CA LEU A 118 12.11 5.23 -0.34
C LEU A 118 12.82 6.44 -0.95
N GLN A 119 13.70 6.25 -1.94
CA GLN A 119 14.39 7.38 -2.58
C GLN A 119 13.42 8.29 -3.36
N GLN A 120 12.40 7.73 -4.00
CA GLN A 120 11.34 8.51 -4.63
C GLN A 120 10.56 9.35 -3.60
N GLN A 121 10.26 8.79 -2.42
CA GLN A 121 9.64 9.56 -1.34
C GLN A 121 10.53 10.70 -0.88
N ARG A 122 11.85 10.46 -0.77
CA ARG A 122 12.83 11.50 -0.44
C ARG A 122 12.82 12.63 -1.47
N LEU A 123 12.78 12.30 -2.76
CA LEU A 123 12.62 13.29 -3.84
C LEU A 123 11.33 14.11 -3.66
N ILE A 124 10.20 13.46 -3.37
CA ILE A 124 8.92 14.13 -3.11
C ILE A 124 9.02 15.09 -1.91
N GLU A 125 9.72 14.71 -0.83
CA GLU A 125 9.92 15.59 0.33
C GLU A 125 10.82 16.79 0.01
N LEU A 126 11.86 16.63 -0.82
CA LEU A 126 12.68 17.75 -1.29
C LEU A 126 11.85 18.75 -2.11
N ILE A 127 11.01 18.24 -3.02
CA ILE A 127 10.08 19.06 -3.81
C ILE A 127 9.09 19.78 -2.88
N ARG A 128 8.49 19.08 -1.92
CA ARG A 128 7.53 19.65 -0.97
C ARG A 128 8.14 20.76 -0.10
N ASN A 129 9.42 20.64 0.23
CA ASN A 129 10.17 21.65 0.99
C ASN A 129 10.69 22.81 0.14
N GLY A 130 10.39 22.84 -1.17
CA GLY A 130 10.84 23.89 -2.09
C GLY A 130 12.32 23.83 -2.45
N LYS A 131 13.00 22.72 -2.14
CA LYS A 131 14.43 22.50 -2.43
C LYS A 131 14.62 21.96 -3.84
N ILE A 132 14.24 22.76 -4.84
CA ILE A 132 14.14 22.32 -6.23
C ILE A 132 15.50 21.93 -6.84
N GLU A 133 16.56 22.69 -6.55
CA GLU A 133 17.90 22.39 -7.04
C GLU A 133 18.43 21.08 -6.46
N GLU A 134 18.33 20.89 -5.14
CA GLU A 134 18.72 19.65 -4.45
C GLU A 134 17.89 18.45 -4.97
N ALA A 135 16.59 18.65 -5.22
CA ALA A 135 15.71 17.61 -5.77
C ALA A 135 16.15 17.18 -7.17
N LEU A 136 16.53 18.13 -8.03
CA LEU A 136 16.94 17.85 -9.40
C LEU A 136 18.29 17.11 -9.45
N GLU A 137 19.27 17.57 -8.66
CA GLU A 137 20.57 16.91 -8.52
C GLU A 137 20.38 15.48 -8.01
N PHE A 138 19.60 15.30 -6.95
CA PHE A 138 19.29 13.99 -6.39
C PHE A 138 18.60 13.05 -7.39
N ALA A 139 17.61 13.55 -8.15
CA ALA A 139 16.94 12.74 -9.16
C ALA A 139 17.89 12.25 -10.26
N GLN A 140 18.86 13.09 -10.67
CA GLN A 140 19.84 12.76 -11.70
C GLN A 140 20.89 11.77 -11.22
N GLU A 141 21.43 11.96 -10.01
CA GLU A 141 22.52 11.12 -9.50
C GLU A 141 22.02 9.75 -9.02
N GLU A 142 20.86 9.71 -8.35
CA GLU A 142 20.41 8.51 -7.65
C GLU A 142 19.28 7.78 -8.37
N LEU A 143 18.28 8.48 -8.89
CA LEU A 143 17.07 7.85 -9.42
C LEU A 143 17.15 7.56 -10.93
N ALA A 144 17.80 8.42 -11.72
CA ALA A 144 17.89 8.26 -13.17
C ALA A 144 18.57 6.95 -13.60
N PRO A 145 19.73 6.54 -13.05
CA PRO A 145 20.37 5.27 -13.42
C PRO A 145 19.46 4.06 -13.18
N ARG A 146 18.65 4.11 -12.11
CA ARG A 146 17.72 3.03 -11.73
C ARG A 146 16.47 3.00 -12.62
N GLY A 147 16.06 4.16 -13.13
CA GLY A 147 15.00 4.27 -14.14
C GLY A 147 15.42 3.70 -15.50
N GLU A 148 16.68 3.89 -15.90
CA GLU A 148 17.22 3.32 -17.15
C GLU A 148 17.22 1.78 -17.14
N GLU A 149 17.45 1.18 -15.97
CA GLU A 149 17.47 -0.28 -15.81
C GLU A 149 16.06 -0.89 -15.68
N ASN A 150 15.05 -0.09 -15.32
CA ASN A 150 13.68 -0.57 -15.08
C ASN A 150 12.62 0.42 -15.57
N GLN A 151 11.90 0.04 -16.63
CA GLN A 151 10.85 0.85 -17.25
C GLN A 151 9.76 1.31 -16.26
N SER A 152 9.37 0.47 -15.30
CA SER A 152 8.35 0.86 -14.31
C SER A 152 8.86 1.94 -13.36
N PHE A 153 10.14 1.92 -13.00
CA PHE A 153 10.78 2.97 -12.19
C PHE A 153 10.90 4.27 -12.97
N LEU A 154 11.20 4.20 -14.27
CA LEU A 154 11.24 5.37 -15.14
C LEU A 154 9.89 6.07 -15.20
N GLU A 155 8.80 5.32 -15.44
CA GLU A 155 7.44 5.89 -15.47
C GLU A 155 7.07 6.58 -14.15
N GLU A 156 7.45 5.99 -13.02
CA GLU A 156 7.23 6.57 -11.69
C GLU A 156 8.09 7.80 -11.41
N LEU A 157 9.34 7.80 -11.87
CA LEU A 157 10.26 8.93 -11.78
C LEU A 157 9.78 10.11 -12.63
N GLU A 158 9.37 9.86 -13.88
CA GLU A 158 8.82 10.88 -14.77
C GLU A 158 7.59 11.57 -14.16
N ARG A 159 6.69 10.80 -13.54
CA ARG A 159 5.55 11.34 -12.80
C ARG A 159 5.98 12.22 -11.62
N THR A 160 7.05 11.84 -10.92
CA THR A 160 7.54 12.58 -9.77
C THR A 160 8.23 13.89 -10.19
N VAL A 161 9.08 13.83 -11.22
CA VAL A 161 9.78 14.99 -11.79
C VAL A 161 8.83 15.94 -12.50
N ALA A 162 7.70 15.44 -13.04
CA ALA A 162 6.65 16.29 -13.59
C ALA A 162 6.13 17.31 -12.56
N LEU A 163 6.18 17.02 -11.24
CA LEU A 163 5.83 18.00 -10.20
C LEU A 163 6.71 19.25 -10.22
N LEU A 164 7.95 19.15 -10.70
CA LEU A 164 8.88 20.28 -10.85
C LEU A 164 8.52 21.20 -12.02
N ALA A 165 7.77 20.71 -13.01
CA ALA A 165 7.42 21.46 -14.21
C ALA A 165 6.22 22.40 -14.01
N PHE A 166 5.54 22.35 -12.86
CA PHE A 166 4.38 23.19 -12.57
C PHE A 166 4.68 24.12 -11.38
N GLU A 167 4.53 25.43 -11.61
CA GLU A 167 4.67 26.45 -10.55
C GLU A 167 3.56 26.38 -9.49
N ASP A 168 2.37 25.90 -9.87
CA ASP A 168 1.24 25.64 -8.96
C ASP A 168 0.89 24.15 -8.97
N VAL A 169 1.27 23.46 -7.89
CA VAL A 169 1.04 22.01 -7.73
C VAL A 169 -0.45 21.66 -7.71
N SER A 170 -1.33 22.62 -7.39
CA SER A 170 -2.80 22.44 -7.41
C SER A 170 -3.35 22.23 -8.82
N ASN A 171 -2.64 22.73 -9.84
CA ASN A 171 -2.97 22.57 -11.26
C ASN A 171 -2.20 21.42 -11.93
N CYS A 172 -1.37 20.70 -11.17
CA CYS A 172 -0.59 19.59 -11.69
C CYS A 172 -1.46 18.33 -11.83
N PRO A 173 -1.48 17.65 -12.99
CA PRO A 173 -2.24 16.40 -13.17
C PRO A 173 -1.77 15.25 -12.27
N VAL A 174 -0.58 15.37 -11.67
CA VAL A 174 0.00 14.42 -10.71
C VAL A 174 0.14 15.02 -9.29
N GLY A 175 -0.55 16.13 -8.99
CA GLY A 175 -0.52 16.77 -7.67
C GLY A 175 -0.94 15.85 -6.52
N GLU A 176 -1.69 14.77 -6.80
CA GLU A 176 -2.01 13.71 -5.84
C GLU A 176 -0.78 13.02 -5.22
N LEU A 177 0.39 13.12 -5.86
CA LEU A 177 1.66 12.59 -5.34
C LEU A 177 2.16 13.37 -4.12
N LEU A 178 1.74 14.63 -3.97
CA LEU A 178 2.04 15.44 -2.79
C LEU A 178 1.06 15.24 -1.64
N ASP A 179 -0.02 14.47 -1.82
CA ASP A 179 -0.96 14.19 -0.74
C ASP A 179 -0.29 13.34 0.36
N ILE A 180 -0.59 13.65 1.62
CA ILE A 180 -0.13 12.88 2.79
C ILE A 180 -0.54 11.40 2.67
N SER A 181 -1.65 11.12 1.97
CA SER A 181 -2.16 9.79 1.64
C SER A 181 -1.17 8.94 0.83
N GLN A 182 -0.21 9.54 0.12
CA GLN A 182 0.83 8.79 -0.58
C GLN A 182 1.86 8.20 0.38
N ARG A 183 2.14 8.90 1.49
CA ARG A 183 2.95 8.34 2.59
C ARG A 183 2.27 7.13 3.24
N LEU A 184 0.94 7.02 3.13
CA LEU A 184 0.17 5.85 3.56
C LEU A 184 0.13 4.75 2.49
N LYS A 185 0.16 5.07 1.19
CA LYS A 185 0.15 4.09 0.10
C LYS A 185 1.44 3.29 -0.01
N GLN A 186 2.59 3.87 0.34
CA GLN A 186 3.84 3.11 0.45
C GLN A 186 3.81 2.03 1.56
N GLN A 187 2.73 1.93 2.36
CA GLN A 187 2.62 0.97 3.45
C GLN A 187 2.06 -0.41 3.06
N VAL A 188 1.86 -0.73 1.77
CA VAL A 188 1.21 -2.01 1.43
C VAL A 188 1.84 -2.71 0.21
N ARG A 189 2.90 -3.48 0.45
CA ARG A 189 2.85 -4.96 0.40
C ARG A 189 4.12 -5.62 0.92
#